data_AF-A0A935NKY5-F1
#
_entry.id   AF-A0A935NKY5-F1
#
_cell.length_a   1.000
_cell.length_b   1.000
_cell.length_c   1.000
_cell.angle_alpha   90.00
_cell.angle_beta   90.00
_cell.angle_gamma   90.00
#
_symmetry.space_group_name_H-M   'P 1'
#
loop_
_entity.id
_entity.type
_entity.pdbx_description
1 polymer ?
#
loop_
_entity_poly.entity_id
_entity_poly.type
_entity_poly.pdbx_seq_one_letter_code
_entity_poly.pdbx_strand_id
1 'polypeptide(L)'
;QMAEREPQERTGVQPEGHPWLKPVRFEGERQQHMDAYPFFVVRGQEVHEVGVGPIHASVIEPGHFRFMCHGERVQHLEIQLGYQHRGVEALLLQRPPLALTPLVESIAGDSSIAFAWGHCAAIEALAGVSVAPGVERVRALALELERIAMHLVALGGMATDIAFLQGGATYGRLRTAIINATQRVCGNRFGRGWLRPGGVRHAIDAARRQDLLDTLAAFARDFAQVNELMLGARSVRSRLIGTGIVSTQAARELGLVGLAARASGVARDSRHQLPGHVYREHPLPLLTEDGGDCWARMRLRMREIEASLHWLQQQLQDVSSDLAGEALVTVGALQAGSLCITVCEGFRGPVVQAVETGADGALLHYKVQDASMLNWFGLAIAVRDNEISDFPICNKSFDLSYCGNDL
;
A
#
# COMPACT_ATOMS: atom_id res chain seq x y z
N GLN A 1 -12.87 -15.23 -1.61
CA GLN A 1 -11.64 -16.04 -1.48
C GLN A 1 -10.79 -15.63 -0.27
N MET A 2 -9.98 -14.55 -0.27
CA MET A 2 -9.17 -14.23 0.94
C MET A 2 -10.03 -13.97 2.18
N ALA A 3 -11.16 -13.27 2.01
CA ALA A 3 -12.12 -13.00 3.09
C ALA A 3 -12.80 -14.27 3.68
N GLU A 4 -12.62 -15.44 3.06
CA GLU A 4 -13.15 -16.72 3.53
C GLU A 4 -12.02 -17.61 4.09
N ARG A 5 -10.87 -17.63 3.42
CA ARG A 5 -9.68 -18.40 3.84
C ARG A 5 -9.09 -17.86 5.15
N GLU A 6 -9.06 -16.55 5.32
CA GLU A 6 -8.47 -15.93 6.51
C GLU A 6 -9.27 -16.24 7.80
N PRO A 7 -10.61 -16.04 7.86
CA PRO A 7 -11.39 -16.49 9.01
C PRO A 7 -11.29 -18.01 9.23
N GLN A 8 -11.29 -18.81 8.17
CA GLN A 8 -11.14 -20.26 8.28
C GLN A 8 -9.81 -20.65 8.93
N GLU A 9 -8.71 -20.03 8.53
CA GLU A 9 -7.40 -20.30 9.13
C GLU A 9 -7.35 -19.92 10.61
N ARG A 10 -7.95 -18.79 11.00
CA ARG A 10 -7.94 -18.26 12.36
C ARG A 10 -8.91 -18.95 13.32
N THR A 11 -10.10 -19.32 12.83
CA THR A 11 -11.22 -19.77 13.68
C THR A 11 -11.59 -21.23 13.46
N GLY A 12 -11.11 -21.84 12.38
CA GLY A 12 -11.51 -23.18 11.96
C GLY A 12 -12.88 -23.26 11.27
N VAL A 13 -13.62 -22.15 11.17
CA VAL A 13 -14.93 -22.09 10.50
C VAL A 13 -14.78 -22.47 9.02
N GLN A 14 -15.53 -23.47 8.58
CA GLN A 14 -15.49 -23.98 7.20
C GLN A 14 -16.56 -23.28 6.36
N PRO A 15 -16.20 -22.41 5.40
CA PRO A 15 -17.16 -21.81 4.49
C PRO A 15 -17.70 -22.86 3.51
N GLU A 16 -19.03 -22.90 3.39
CA GLU A 16 -19.71 -23.85 2.50
C GLU A 16 -19.41 -23.55 1.02
N GLY A 17 -19.10 -24.59 0.24
CA GLY A 17 -18.87 -24.46 -1.20
C GLY A 17 -17.57 -23.79 -1.61
N HIS A 18 -16.68 -23.45 -0.67
CA HIS A 18 -15.40 -22.81 -1.02
C HIS A 18 -14.52 -23.77 -1.83
N PRO A 19 -14.10 -23.40 -3.06
CA PRO A 19 -13.48 -24.35 -3.99
C PRO A 19 -12.08 -24.78 -3.53
N TRP A 20 -11.38 -23.92 -2.77
CA TRP A 20 -10.02 -24.22 -2.32
C TRP A 20 -9.60 -23.53 -1.02
N LEU A 21 -9.81 -24.18 0.13
CA LEU A 21 -9.42 -23.65 1.45
C LEU A 21 -7.94 -23.87 1.76
N LYS A 22 -7.09 -23.22 0.98
CA LYS A 22 -5.64 -23.15 1.21
C LYS A 22 -5.31 -22.19 2.35
N PRO A 23 -4.35 -22.52 3.22
CA PRO A 23 -3.87 -21.60 4.25
C PRO A 23 -3.31 -20.31 3.63
N VAL A 24 -3.50 -19.19 4.32
CA VAL A 24 -3.02 -17.85 3.92
C VAL A 24 -1.66 -17.56 4.55
N ARG A 25 -1.46 -17.88 5.84
CA ARG A 25 -0.29 -17.45 6.64
C ARG A 25 0.57 -18.57 7.19
N PHE A 26 0.04 -19.79 7.24
CA PHE A 26 0.72 -20.94 7.83
C PHE A 26 1.10 -20.70 9.29
N GLU A 27 0.17 -20.33 10.17
CA GLU A 27 0.51 -20.04 11.58
C GLU A 27 0.96 -21.28 12.41
N GLY A 28 1.82 -21.06 13.40
CA GLY A 28 2.26 -22.08 14.37
C GLY A 28 3.06 -23.22 13.74
N GLU A 29 2.70 -24.48 14.06
CA GLU A 29 3.36 -25.68 13.50
C GLU A 29 3.24 -25.78 11.97
N ARG A 30 2.29 -25.08 11.34
CA ARG A 30 2.14 -25.06 9.88
C ARG A 30 3.29 -24.31 9.20
N GLN A 31 3.98 -23.38 9.88
CA GLN A 31 5.17 -22.71 9.32
C GLN A 31 6.25 -23.72 8.94
N GLN A 32 6.37 -24.80 9.72
CA GLN A 32 7.38 -25.85 9.49
C GLN A 32 7.06 -26.74 8.28
N HIS A 33 5.85 -26.63 7.73
CA HIS A 33 5.35 -27.48 6.65
C HIS A 33 4.96 -26.64 5.41
N MET A 34 5.47 -25.42 5.28
CA MET A 34 5.20 -24.55 4.12
C MET A 34 5.75 -25.13 2.79
N ASP A 35 6.72 -26.04 2.87
CA ASP A 35 7.26 -26.80 1.75
C ASP A 35 6.28 -27.86 1.20
N ALA A 36 5.36 -28.34 2.04
CA ALA A 36 4.30 -29.28 1.67
C ALA A 36 3.05 -28.62 1.05
N TYR A 37 3.14 -27.36 0.62
CA TYR A 37 2.01 -26.62 0.03
C TYR A 37 1.44 -27.35 -1.20
N PRO A 38 0.14 -27.69 -1.21
CA PRO A 38 -0.47 -28.46 -2.30
C PRO A 38 -0.76 -27.56 -3.50
N PHE A 39 0.27 -27.21 -4.27
CA PHE A 39 0.11 -26.41 -5.49
C PHE A 39 -0.88 -27.06 -6.46
N PHE A 40 -1.62 -26.21 -7.17
CA PHE A 40 -2.40 -26.64 -8.32
C PHE A 40 -1.51 -27.24 -9.38
N VAL A 41 -1.94 -28.34 -9.98
CA VAL A 41 -1.19 -29.07 -11.00
C VAL A 41 -2.05 -29.17 -12.25
N VAL A 42 -1.49 -28.74 -13.38
CA VAL A 42 -2.09 -28.94 -14.70
C VAL A 42 -1.32 -30.05 -15.41
N ARG A 43 -2.01 -31.09 -15.89
CA ARG A 43 -1.41 -32.19 -16.64
C ARG A 43 -1.62 -31.98 -18.14
N GLY A 44 -0.54 -32.07 -18.91
CA GLY A 44 -0.55 -32.02 -20.37
C GLY A 44 0.84 -32.31 -20.93
N GLN A 45 0.94 -32.77 -22.18
CA GLN A 45 2.24 -33.14 -22.77
C GLN A 45 3.21 -31.96 -22.90
N GLU A 46 2.70 -30.74 -23.08
CA GLU A 46 3.49 -29.52 -23.29
C GLU A 46 3.42 -28.54 -22.09
N VAL A 47 2.80 -28.97 -20.99
CA VAL A 47 2.69 -28.16 -19.78
C VAL A 47 3.84 -28.50 -18.84
N HIS A 48 4.51 -27.47 -18.35
CA HIS A 48 5.55 -27.61 -17.34
C HIS A 48 5.39 -26.58 -16.23
N GLU A 49 6.01 -26.87 -15.09
CA GLU A 49 5.96 -26.01 -13.91
C GLU A 49 7.25 -25.22 -13.76
N VAL A 50 7.12 -23.93 -13.44
CA VAL A 50 8.25 -23.09 -13.04
C VAL A 50 7.97 -22.56 -11.64
N GLY A 51 8.93 -22.73 -10.73
CA GLY A 51 8.87 -22.19 -9.37
C GLY A 51 9.84 -21.03 -9.21
N VAL A 52 9.37 -19.91 -8.65
CA VAL A 52 10.20 -18.74 -8.31
C VAL A 52 9.96 -18.38 -6.84
N GLY A 53 11.03 -18.28 -6.05
CA GLY A 53 10.94 -18.03 -4.61
C GLY A 53 11.24 -19.27 -3.74
N PRO A 54 11.06 -19.18 -2.41
CA PRO A 54 10.57 -18.02 -1.68
C PRO A 54 11.59 -16.85 -1.63
N ILE A 55 12.86 -17.13 -1.89
CA ILE A 55 13.91 -16.13 -2.15
C ILE A 55 14.10 -16.06 -3.66
N HIS A 56 13.87 -14.90 -4.27
CA HIS A 56 14.01 -14.68 -5.73
C HIS A 56 15.15 -13.70 -6.03
N ALA A 57 15.43 -13.48 -7.31
CA ALA A 57 16.65 -12.81 -7.80
C ALA A 57 16.74 -11.29 -7.53
N SER A 58 15.81 -10.70 -6.76
CA SER A 58 15.77 -9.27 -6.46
C SER A 58 15.62 -9.00 -4.96
N VAL A 59 15.94 -7.78 -4.51
CA VAL A 59 15.73 -7.35 -3.12
C VAL A 59 14.27 -6.94 -2.91
N ILE A 60 13.39 -7.94 -2.83
CA ILE A 60 11.99 -7.78 -2.40
C ILE A 60 11.65 -8.86 -1.35
N GLU A 61 10.50 -8.72 -0.69
CA GLU A 61 10.08 -9.65 0.38
C GLU A 61 9.82 -11.08 -0.16
N PRO A 62 9.90 -12.12 0.71
CA PRO A 62 9.78 -13.50 0.28
C PRO A 62 8.34 -13.89 -0.06
N GLY A 63 8.19 -14.60 -1.17
CA GLY A 63 6.95 -15.21 -1.63
C GLY A 63 7.26 -16.23 -2.71
N HIS A 64 6.42 -17.26 -2.81
CA HIS A 64 6.60 -18.36 -3.76
C HIS A 64 5.56 -18.28 -4.87
N PHE A 65 6.04 -18.26 -6.10
CA PHE A 65 5.23 -18.15 -7.31
C PHE A 65 5.38 -19.44 -8.11
N ARG A 66 4.27 -20.13 -8.35
CA ARG A 66 4.22 -21.37 -9.12
C ARG A 66 3.46 -21.14 -10.42
N PHE A 67 4.19 -21.18 -11.53
CA PHE A 67 3.65 -20.99 -12.86
C PHE A 67 3.35 -22.35 -13.50
N MET A 68 2.20 -22.46 -14.12
CA MET A 68 1.85 -23.51 -15.07
C MET A 68 1.98 -22.93 -16.46
N CYS A 69 2.99 -23.39 -17.21
CA CYS A 69 3.38 -22.79 -18.49
C CYS A 69 3.16 -23.77 -19.65
N HIS A 70 2.76 -23.24 -20.80
CA HIS A 70 2.74 -23.95 -22.08
C HIS A 70 3.74 -23.26 -23.01
N GLY A 71 4.92 -23.84 -23.16
CA GLY A 71 6.08 -23.09 -23.65
C GLY A 71 6.36 -21.89 -22.72
N GLU A 72 6.52 -20.69 -23.27
CA GLU A 72 6.75 -19.49 -22.45
C GLU A 72 5.46 -18.85 -21.93
N ARG A 73 4.29 -19.26 -22.45
CA ARG A 73 3.00 -18.65 -22.10
C ARG A 73 2.50 -19.18 -20.76
N VAL A 74 2.17 -18.27 -19.84
CA VAL A 74 1.63 -18.61 -18.53
C VAL A 74 0.13 -18.90 -18.64
N GLN A 75 -0.29 -20.11 -18.27
CA GLN A 75 -1.71 -20.49 -18.18
C GLN A 75 -2.29 -20.18 -16.79
N HIS A 76 -1.50 -20.41 -15.75
CA HIS A 76 -1.90 -20.19 -14.37
C HIS A 76 -0.70 -19.77 -13.52
N LEU A 77 -0.92 -18.78 -12.66
CA LEU A 77 0.00 -18.43 -11.59
C LEU A 77 -0.69 -18.69 -10.26
N GLU A 78 -0.13 -19.60 -9.47
CA GLU A 78 -0.47 -19.74 -8.07
C GLU A 78 0.58 -19.03 -7.20
N ILE A 79 0.11 -18.22 -6.25
CA ILE A 79 0.95 -17.41 -5.36
C ILE A 79 0.77 -17.96 -3.94
N GLN A 80 1.88 -18.41 -3.34
CA GLN A 80 1.97 -18.79 -1.94
C GLN A 80 2.74 -17.71 -1.18
N LEU A 81 2.09 -17.16 -0.14
CA LEU A 81 2.64 -16.17 0.78
C LEU A 81 2.65 -16.74 2.20
N GLY A 82 2.78 -15.91 3.24
CA GLY A 82 2.89 -16.31 4.64
C GLY A 82 4.31 -16.26 5.22
N TYR A 83 5.32 -16.13 4.36
CA TYR A 83 6.74 -16.12 4.78
C TYR A 83 7.14 -14.87 5.59
N GLN A 84 6.31 -13.83 5.60
CA GLN A 84 6.51 -12.61 6.41
C GLN A 84 5.54 -12.52 7.60
N HIS A 85 4.86 -13.61 7.96
CA HIS A 85 3.97 -13.61 9.11
C HIS A 85 4.77 -13.42 10.41
N ARG A 86 4.53 -12.29 11.08
CA ARG A 86 5.25 -11.86 12.29
C ARG A 86 4.37 -11.85 13.55
N GLY A 87 3.12 -12.32 13.47
CA GLY A 87 2.17 -12.29 14.57
C GLY A 87 1.82 -10.86 15.03
N VAL A 88 1.76 -9.90 14.10
CA VAL A 88 1.60 -8.47 14.42
C VAL A 88 0.31 -8.22 15.20
N GLU A 89 -0.81 -8.81 14.78
CA GLU A 89 -2.10 -8.65 15.46
C GLU A 89 -2.05 -9.12 16.92
N ALA A 90 -1.38 -10.25 17.19
CA ALA A 90 -1.18 -10.75 18.55
C ALA A 90 -0.26 -9.84 19.37
N LEU A 91 0.79 -9.27 18.75
CA LEU A 91 1.70 -8.33 19.41
C LEU A 91 1.02 -7.00 19.77
N LEU A 92 0.06 -6.55 18.96
CA LEU A 92 -0.71 -5.32 19.23
C LEU A 92 -1.55 -5.41 20.51
N LEU A 93 -1.94 -6.61 20.92
CA LEU A 93 -2.71 -6.84 22.16
C LEU A 93 -1.83 -6.93 23.42
N GLN A 94 -0.50 -7.01 23.28
CA GLN A 94 0.42 -7.22 24.40
C GLN A 94 0.92 -5.91 25.05
N ARG A 95 0.55 -4.75 24.51
CA ARG A 95 1.05 -3.46 25.00
C ARG A 95 -0.08 -2.43 25.12
N PRO A 96 0.07 -1.44 26.02
CA PRO A 96 -0.90 -0.36 26.13
C PRO A 96 -1.08 0.38 24.80
N PRO A 97 -2.31 0.80 24.44
CA PRO A 97 -2.62 1.42 23.15
C PRO A 97 -1.70 2.58 22.76
N LEU A 98 -1.39 3.47 23.70
CA LEU A 98 -0.53 4.64 23.48
C LEU A 98 0.94 4.30 23.19
N ALA A 99 1.38 3.08 23.51
CA ALA A 99 2.73 2.60 23.26
C ALA A 99 2.85 1.81 21.93
N LEU A 100 1.75 1.62 21.19
CA LEU A 100 1.72 0.78 19.99
C LEU A 100 2.23 1.47 18.74
N THR A 101 2.27 2.80 18.68
CA THR A 101 2.60 3.51 17.42
C THR A 101 3.92 3.06 16.78
N PRO A 102 5.03 2.84 17.50
CA PRO A 102 6.27 2.32 16.89
C PRO A 102 6.12 0.92 16.26
N LEU A 103 5.28 0.06 16.85
CA LEU A 103 4.97 -1.25 16.27
C LEU A 103 4.12 -1.08 15.00
N VAL A 104 3.07 -0.25 15.08
CA VAL A 104 2.19 0.07 13.94
C VAL A 104 2.96 0.64 12.74
N GLU A 105 3.90 1.55 12.98
CA GLU A 105 4.79 2.14 11.95
C GLU A 105 5.75 1.13 11.30
N SER A 106 5.84 -0.11 11.82
CA SER A 106 6.69 -1.19 11.32
C SER A 106 5.92 -2.37 10.73
N ILE A 107 4.58 -2.25 10.64
CA ILE A 107 3.72 -3.25 10.02
C ILE A 107 4.07 -3.38 8.54
N ALA A 108 4.01 -2.29 7.77
CA ALA A 108 4.48 -2.25 6.40
C ALA A 108 5.42 -1.06 6.23
N GLY A 109 6.68 -1.32 5.87
CA GLY A 109 7.74 -0.31 5.84
C GLY A 109 7.51 0.82 4.83
N ASP A 110 6.67 0.58 3.83
CA ASP A 110 6.31 1.52 2.76
C ASP A 110 4.96 2.24 3.00
N SER A 111 4.23 1.89 4.07
CA SER A 111 2.92 2.46 4.40
C SER A 111 2.85 2.93 5.87
N SER A 112 4.00 3.38 6.40
CA SER A 112 4.19 3.70 7.82
C SER A 112 3.23 4.79 8.29
N ILE A 113 3.04 5.85 7.48
CA ILE A 113 2.13 6.95 7.78
C ILE A 113 0.67 6.50 7.68
N ALA A 114 0.31 5.75 6.64
CA ALA A 114 -1.07 5.25 6.50
C ALA A 114 -1.50 4.40 7.70
N PHE A 115 -0.65 3.45 8.13
CA PHE A 115 -0.89 2.64 9.32
C PHE A 115 -0.91 3.48 10.61
N ALA A 116 0.05 4.39 10.78
CA ALA A 116 0.12 5.25 11.97
C ALA A 116 -1.09 6.16 12.09
N TRP A 117 -1.59 6.73 10.99
CA TRP A 117 -2.77 7.58 11.00
C TRP A 117 -4.02 6.78 11.38
N GLY A 118 -4.26 5.62 10.75
CA GLY A 118 -5.38 4.75 11.13
C GLY A 118 -5.36 4.43 12.63
N HIS A 119 -4.19 4.12 13.18
CA HIS A 119 -4.04 3.86 14.61
C HIS A 119 -4.33 5.09 15.47
N CYS A 120 -3.76 6.25 15.15
CA CYS A 120 -3.99 7.48 15.90
C CYS A 120 -5.48 7.85 15.90
N ALA A 121 -6.13 7.78 14.75
CA ALA A 121 -7.56 8.07 14.61
C ALA A 121 -8.43 7.07 15.41
N ALA A 122 -8.07 5.79 15.43
CA ALA A 122 -8.80 4.78 16.19
C ALA A 122 -8.73 5.06 17.70
N ILE A 123 -7.53 5.33 18.20
CA ILE A 123 -7.28 5.63 19.61
C ILE A 123 -7.95 6.95 20.03
N GLU A 124 -7.87 7.98 19.18
CA GLU A 124 -8.54 9.27 19.42
C GLU A 124 -10.06 9.11 19.48
N ALA A 125 -10.65 8.40 18.52
CA ALA A 125 -12.09 8.15 18.48
C ALA A 125 -12.57 7.35 19.71
N LEU A 126 -11.86 6.27 20.06
CA LEU A 126 -12.17 5.45 21.23
C LEU A 126 -11.98 6.19 22.56
N ALA A 127 -11.12 7.21 22.60
CA ALA A 127 -10.93 8.06 23.78
C ALA A 127 -11.85 9.30 23.80
N GLY A 128 -12.66 9.52 22.75
CA GLY A 128 -13.48 10.72 22.61
C GLY A 128 -12.68 12.02 22.41
N VAL A 129 -11.45 11.91 21.88
CA VAL A 129 -10.55 13.04 21.64
C VAL A 129 -10.68 13.52 20.20
N SER A 130 -10.82 14.83 20.02
CA SER A 130 -10.71 15.48 18.71
C SER A 130 -9.40 16.26 18.62
N VAL A 131 -8.72 16.18 17.49
CA VAL A 131 -7.50 16.95 17.22
C VAL A 131 -7.83 18.23 16.45
N ALA A 132 -6.93 19.22 16.52
CA ALA A 132 -7.10 20.46 15.77
C ALA A 132 -7.03 20.20 14.25
N PRO A 133 -7.74 20.98 13.40
CA PRO A 133 -7.68 20.82 11.94
C PRO A 133 -6.26 20.89 11.38
N GLY A 134 -5.39 21.71 11.98
CA GLY A 134 -3.96 21.79 11.64
C GLY A 134 -3.20 20.47 11.78
N VAL A 135 -3.50 19.68 12.82
CA VAL A 135 -2.92 18.35 13.03
C VAL A 135 -3.31 17.43 11.89
N GLU A 136 -4.59 17.37 11.54
CA GLU A 136 -5.05 16.52 10.44
C GLU A 136 -4.42 16.93 9.11
N ARG A 137 -4.26 18.24 8.86
CA ARG A 137 -3.57 18.74 7.67
C ARG A 137 -2.12 18.26 7.64
N VAL A 138 -1.39 18.30 8.76
CA VAL A 138 -0.02 17.75 8.83
C VAL A 138 -0.01 16.24 8.56
N ARG A 139 -0.99 15.48 9.08
CA ARG A 139 -1.11 14.03 8.78
C ARG A 139 -1.36 13.77 7.29
N ALA A 140 -2.20 14.57 6.65
CA ALA A 140 -2.45 14.50 5.22
C ALA A 140 -1.21 14.85 4.39
N LEU A 141 -0.48 15.91 4.75
CA LEU A 141 0.79 16.26 4.12
C LEU A 141 1.80 15.09 4.22
N ALA A 142 1.90 14.46 5.40
CA ALA A 142 2.76 13.29 5.61
C ALA A 142 2.35 12.10 4.72
N LEU A 143 1.04 11.84 4.60
CA LEU A 143 0.51 10.74 3.80
C LEU A 143 0.74 10.96 2.30
N GLU A 144 0.58 12.20 1.80
CA GLU A 144 0.83 12.51 0.40
C GLU A 144 2.34 12.51 0.06
N LEU A 145 3.23 12.84 1.01
CA LEU A 145 4.67 12.63 0.84
C LEU A 145 5.05 11.14 0.77
N GLU A 146 4.46 10.31 1.63
CA GLU A 146 4.59 8.84 1.56
C GLU A 146 4.11 8.31 0.21
N ARG A 147 2.94 8.78 -0.26
CA ARG A 147 2.36 8.40 -1.56
C ARG A 147 3.28 8.70 -2.72
N ILE A 148 3.81 9.93 -2.81
CA ILE A 148 4.76 10.30 -3.86
C ILE A 148 6.01 9.43 -3.79
N ALA A 149 6.59 9.26 -2.59
CA ALA A 149 7.81 8.48 -2.41
C ALA A 149 7.64 7.02 -2.85
N MET A 150 6.49 6.40 -2.56
CA MET A 150 6.25 5.00 -2.89
C MET A 150 5.82 4.79 -4.35
N HIS A 151 5.07 5.71 -4.95
CA HIS A 151 4.85 5.66 -6.39
C HIS A 151 6.16 5.74 -7.18
N LEU A 152 7.15 6.53 -6.71
CA LEU A 152 8.48 6.59 -7.33
C LEU A 152 9.26 5.27 -7.17
N VAL A 153 9.05 4.50 -6.09
CA VAL A 153 9.61 3.14 -5.97
C VAL A 153 9.07 2.25 -7.08
N ALA A 154 7.75 2.25 -7.27
CA ALA A 154 7.11 1.45 -8.29
C ALA A 154 7.58 1.86 -9.69
N LEU A 155 7.57 3.16 -10.01
CA LEU A 155 8.03 3.68 -11.31
C LEU A 155 9.50 3.35 -11.58
N GLY A 156 10.37 3.49 -10.58
CA GLY A 156 11.78 3.14 -10.69
C GLY A 156 12.00 1.64 -10.93
N GLY A 157 11.27 0.79 -10.21
CA GLY A 157 11.32 -0.66 -10.40
C GLY A 157 10.78 -1.10 -11.76
N MET A 158 9.63 -0.56 -12.18
CA MET A 158 9.06 -0.84 -13.49
C MET A 158 10.02 -0.44 -14.63
N ALA A 159 10.70 0.71 -14.52
CA ALA A 159 11.71 1.12 -15.49
C ALA A 159 12.92 0.17 -15.48
N THR A 160 13.32 -0.34 -14.31
CA THR A 160 14.46 -1.26 -14.17
C THR A 160 14.15 -2.64 -14.77
N ASP A 161 12.95 -3.16 -14.55
CA ASP A 161 12.52 -4.48 -15.06
C ASP A 161 12.46 -4.54 -16.59
N ILE A 162 12.32 -3.40 -17.26
CA ILE A 162 12.37 -3.28 -18.73
C ILE A 162 13.72 -2.75 -19.24
N ALA A 163 14.75 -2.76 -18.39
CA ALA A 163 16.10 -2.27 -18.67
C ALA A 163 16.19 -0.78 -19.09
N PHE A 164 15.21 0.05 -18.74
CA PHE A 164 15.23 1.49 -18.98
C PHE A 164 15.94 2.22 -17.83
N LEU A 165 17.27 2.03 -17.78
CA LEU A 165 18.13 2.47 -16.68
C LEU A 165 18.02 3.97 -16.36
N GLN A 166 17.83 4.82 -17.37
CA GLN A 166 17.68 6.26 -17.18
C GLN A 166 16.45 6.60 -16.33
N GLY A 167 15.31 5.94 -16.58
CA GLY A 167 14.10 6.10 -15.78
C GLY A 167 14.31 5.56 -14.36
N GLY A 168 14.87 4.35 -14.23
CA GLY A 168 15.14 3.72 -12.94
C GLY A 168 16.00 4.60 -12.02
N ALA A 169 17.14 5.08 -12.52
CA ALA A 169 18.04 5.94 -11.75
C ALA A 169 17.41 7.31 -11.41
N THR A 170 16.68 7.92 -12.36
CA THR A 170 16.08 9.25 -12.14
C THR A 170 14.96 9.20 -11.12
N TYR A 171 14.04 8.21 -11.21
CA TYR A 171 13.00 8.03 -10.19
C TYR A 171 13.58 7.71 -8.81
N GLY A 172 14.66 6.92 -8.73
CA GLY A 172 15.37 6.66 -7.47
C GLY A 172 15.97 7.92 -6.83
N ARG A 173 16.57 8.81 -7.63
CA ARG A 173 17.07 10.12 -7.17
C ARG A 173 15.92 11.00 -6.69
N LEU A 174 14.83 11.07 -7.45
CA LEU A 174 13.65 11.86 -7.10
C LEU A 174 13.01 11.40 -5.79
N ARG A 175 12.88 10.08 -5.60
CA ARG A 175 12.43 9.52 -4.34
C ARG A 175 13.32 9.94 -3.17
N THR A 176 14.64 9.94 -3.38
CA THR A 176 15.61 10.36 -2.36
C THR A 176 15.35 11.81 -1.91
N ALA A 177 14.98 12.71 -2.81
CA ALA A 177 14.62 14.08 -2.44
C ALA A 177 13.40 14.13 -1.52
N ILE A 178 12.34 13.37 -1.82
CA ILE A 178 11.08 13.35 -1.05
C ILE A 178 11.27 12.71 0.34
N ILE A 179 11.97 11.58 0.43
CA ILE A 179 12.22 10.94 1.74
C ILE A 179 13.21 11.75 2.60
N ASN A 180 14.16 12.47 1.98
CA ASN A 180 15.03 13.39 2.72
C ASN A 180 14.27 14.62 3.21
N ALA A 181 13.30 15.13 2.45
CA ALA A 181 12.39 16.17 2.92
C ALA A 181 11.57 15.70 4.13
N THR A 182 11.00 14.49 4.04
CA THR A 182 10.31 13.85 5.17
C THR A 182 11.23 13.76 6.40
N GLN A 183 12.49 13.34 6.21
CA GLN A 183 13.49 13.28 7.27
C GLN A 183 13.81 14.66 7.88
N ARG A 184 13.87 15.73 7.09
CA ARG A 184 14.10 17.09 7.63
C ARG A 184 12.93 17.59 8.47
N VAL A 185 11.71 17.12 8.20
CA VAL A 185 10.52 17.46 8.99
C VAL A 185 10.47 16.67 10.29
N CYS A 186 10.60 15.34 10.23
CA CYS A 186 10.28 14.47 11.37
C CYS A 186 11.45 13.59 11.87
N GLY A 187 12.66 13.76 11.33
CA GLY A 187 13.84 12.98 11.71
C GLY A 187 13.92 11.57 11.13
N ASN A 188 12.94 11.13 10.33
CA ASN A 188 12.89 9.79 9.74
C ASN A 188 12.51 9.82 8.25
N ARG A 189 13.20 9.04 7.41
CA ARG A 189 12.97 9.00 5.95
C ARG A 189 11.59 8.47 5.54
N PHE A 190 10.99 7.63 6.37
CA PHE A 190 9.70 6.98 6.11
C PHE A 190 8.60 7.52 7.03
N GLY A 191 8.82 8.67 7.68
CA GLY A 191 7.79 9.30 8.51
C GLY A 191 7.56 8.64 9.88
N ARG A 192 8.35 7.63 10.27
CA ARG A 192 8.22 7.00 11.59
C ARG A 192 8.50 8.00 12.70
N GLY A 193 7.68 8.00 13.74
CA GLY A 193 7.78 8.96 14.83
C GLY A 193 6.96 10.23 14.64
N TRP A 194 6.45 10.49 13.43
CA TRP A 194 5.79 11.76 13.11
C TRP A 194 4.40 11.86 13.74
N LEU A 195 3.58 10.83 13.58
CA LEU A 195 2.19 10.81 14.06
C LEU A 195 2.10 10.17 15.44
N ARG A 196 1.30 10.73 16.35
CA ARG A 196 1.01 10.12 17.66
C ARG A 196 -0.45 10.33 18.03
N PRO A 197 -1.07 9.43 18.80
CA PRO A 197 -2.40 9.70 19.35
C PRO A 197 -2.43 11.04 20.06
N GLY A 198 -3.46 11.84 19.78
CA GLY A 198 -3.63 13.20 20.28
C GLY A 198 -2.96 14.29 19.44
N GLY A 199 -2.19 13.97 18.39
CA GLY A 199 -1.56 15.01 17.57
C GLY A 199 -0.49 14.56 16.57
N VAL A 200 0.51 15.41 16.41
CA VAL A 200 1.77 15.13 15.69
C VAL A 200 2.94 15.51 16.58
N ARG A 201 4.06 14.79 16.48
CA ARG A 201 5.29 15.10 17.22
C ARG A 201 6.07 16.25 16.60
N HIS A 202 5.92 16.45 15.30
CA HIS A 202 6.66 17.43 14.53
C HIS A 202 5.68 18.25 13.71
N ALA A 203 5.45 19.50 14.11
CA ALA A 203 4.69 20.45 13.31
C ALA A 203 5.51 20.98 12.13
N ILE A 204 4.84 21.68 11.20
CA ILE A 204 5.47 22.30 10.04
C ILE A 204 5.47 23.81 10.25
N ASP A 205 6.55 24.31 10.85
CA ASP A 205 6.80 25.75 10.99
C ASP A 205 7.08 26.42 9.63
N ALA A 206 7.24 27.75 9.63
CA ALA A 206 7.49 28.52 8.42
C ALA A 206 8.77 28.10 7.67
N ALA A 207 9.83 27.69 8.40
CA ALA A 207 11.09 27.29 7.80
C ALA A 207 10.96 25.92 7.09
N ARG A 208 10.35 24.94 7.76
CA ARG A 208 10.03 23.62 7.19
C ARG A 208 9.06 23.75 6.01
N ARG A 209 8.07 24.63 6.11
CA ARG A 209 7.13 24.93 5.03
C ARG A 209 7.87 25.41 3.78
N GLN A 210 8.79 26.37 3.92
CA GLN A 210 9.57 26.88 2.80
C GLN A 210 10.50 25.79 2.21
N ASP A 211 11.20 25.03 3.05
CA ASP A 211 12.05 23.91 2.61
C ASP A 211 11.29 22.86 1.79
N LEU A 212 10.06 22.52 2.23
CA LEU A 212 9.18 21.61 1.49
C LEU A 212 8.78 22.21 0.14
N LEU A 213 8.36 23.48 0.10
CA LEU A 213 7.98 24.15 -1.14
C LEU A 213 9.13 24.18 -2.16
N ASP A 214 10.34 24.52 -1.72
CA ASP A 214 11.53 24.56 -2.58
C ASP A 214 11.89 23.16 -3.10
N THR A 215 11.81 22.15 -2.24
CA THR A 215 12.05 20.75 -2.63
C THR A 215 11.03 20.27 -3.65
N LEU A 216 9.74 20.54 -3.42
CA LEU A 216 8.65 20.14 -4.31
C LEU A 216 8.74 20.86 -5.66
N ALA A 217 9.13 22.14 -5.69
CA ALA A 217 9.34 22.90 -6.92
C ALA A 217 10.51 22.35 -7.76
N ALA A 218 11.61 21.96 -7.11
CA ALA A 218 12.73 21.31 -7.79
C ALA A 218 12.35 19.92 -8.31
N PHE A 219 11.69 19.13 -7.48
CA PHE A 219 11.17 17.81 -7.83
C PHE A 219 10.25 17.86 -9.06
N ALA A 220 9.32 18.82 -9.12
CA ALA A 220 8.33 18.95 -10.18
C ALA A 220 8.95 19.02 -11.58
N ARG A 221 10.01 19.83 -11.74
CA ARG A 221 10.69 20.03 -13.03
C ARG A 221 11.33 18.74 -13.53
N ASP A 222 12.08 18.09 -12.66
CA ASP A 222 12.79 16.85 -12.99
C ASP A 222 11.80 15.69 -13.22
N PHE A 223 10.70 15.65 -12.45
CA PHE A 223 9.65 14.67 -12.59
C PHE A 223 8.93 14.78 -13.95
N ALA A 224 8.61 15.99 -14.39
CA ALA A 224 8.04 16.23 -15.71
C ALA A 224 8.97 15.74 -16.82
N GLN A 225 10.27 16.03 -16.72
CA GLN A 225 11.26 15.62 -17.72
C GLN A 225 11.39 14.10 -17.83
N VAL A 226 11.49 13.38 -16.71
CA VAL A 226 11.60 11.90 -16.75
C VAL A 226 10.30 11.26 -17.24
N ASN A 227 9.14 11.81 -16.89
CA ASN A 227 7.86 11.31 -17.39
C ASN A 227 7.73 11.49 -18.90
N GLU A 228 8.17 12.63 -19.47
CA GLU A 228 8.20 12.82 -20.92
C GLU A 228 9.05 11.74 -21.60
N LEU A 229 10.24 11.44 -21.06
CA LEU A 229 11.12 10.39 -21.58
C LEU A 229 10.47 9.01 -21.50
N MET A 230 9.91 8.64 -20.35
CA MET A 230 9.24 7.36 -20.15
C MET A 230 8.04 7.20 -21.08
N LEU A 231 7.21 8.25 -21.20
CA LEU A 231 6.01 8.23 -22.04
C LEU A 231 6.36 8.25 -23.53
N GLY A 232 7.45 8.91 -23.93
CA GLY A 232 7.89 9.02 -25.33
C GLY A 232 8.66 7.81 -25.86
N ALA A 233 9.29 7.03 -24.99
CA ALA A 233 10.15 5.92 -25.39
C ALA A 233 9.36 4.74 -25.99
N ARG A 234 9.70 4.36 -27.23
CA ARG A 234 9.10 3.20 -27.92
C ARG A 234 9.37 1.88 -27.19
N SER A 235 10.56 1.69 -26.65
CA SER A 235 10.94 0.50 -25.88
C SER A 235 10.08 0.34 -24.63
N VAL A 236 9.78 1.43 -23.93
CA VAL A 236 8.89 1.43 -22.76
C VAL A 236 7.48 1.06 -23.18
N ARG A 237 6.92 1.73 -24.18
CA ARG A 237 5.57 1.43 -24.70
C ARG A 237 5.43 -0.04 -25.12
N SER A 238 6.42 -0.57 -25.84
CA SER A 238 6.42 -1.95 -26.34
C SER A 238 6.43 -3.02 -25.24
N ARG A 239 6.93 -2.70 -24.03
CA ARG A 239 6.98 -3.65 -22.91
C ARG A 239 5.82 -3.50 -21.94
N LEU A 240 5.17 -2.34 -21.90
CA LEU A 240 4.13 -2.04 -20.90
C LEU A 240 2.71 -2.06 -21.46
N ILE A 241 2.51 -1.65 -22.71
CA ILE A 241 1.18 -1.59 -23.33
C ILE A 241 0.76 -3.01 -23.71
N GLY A 242 -0.40 -3.43 -23.24
CA GLY A 242 -0.94 -4.76 -23.48
C GLY A 242 -0.40 -5.87 -22.57
N THR A 243 0.61 -5.58 -21.75
CA THR A 243 1.22 -6.54 -20.82
C THR A 243 0.52 -6.48 -19.47
N GLY A 244 0.15 -7.63 -18.90
CA GLY A 244 -0.39 -7.68 -17.54
C GLY A 244 -1.81 -7.14 -17.40
N ILE A 245 -2.69 -7.36 -18.38
CA ILE A 245 -4.05 -6.81 -18.42
C ILE A 245 -4.94 -7.43 -17.34
N VAL A 246 -5.64 -6.57 -16.59
CA VAL A 246 -6.83 -6.94 -15.81
C VAL A 246 -8.03 -6.17 -16.35
N SER A 247 -9.03 -6.89 -16.86
CA SER A 247 -10.25 -6.24 -17.35
C SER A 247 -11.05 -5.60 -16.21
N THR A 248 -11.85 -4.58 -16.51
CA THR A 248 -12.74 -3.96 -15.51
C THR A 248 -13.71 -4.96 -14.88
N GLN A 249 -14.19 -5.94 -15.66
CA GLN A 249 -15.03 -7.01 -15.15
C GLN A 249 -14.27 -7.86 -14.14
N ALA A 250 -13.08 -8.37 -14.50
CA ALA A 250 -12.27 -9.16 -13.60
C ALA A 250 -11.89 -8.39 -12.33
N ALA A 251 -11.55 -7.10 -12.46
CA ALA A 251 -11.25 -6.23 -11.32
C ALA A 251 -12.43 -6.10 -10.34
N ARG A 252 -13.68 -6.01 -10.86
CA ARG A 252 -14.89 -5.97 -10.04
C ARG A 252 -15.20 -7.31 -9.38
N GLU A 253 -15.11 -8.40 -10.13
CA GLU A 253 -15.37 -9.77 -9.65
C GLU A 253 -14.37 -10.20 -8.56
N LEU A 254 -13.10 -9.86 -8.73
CA LEU A 254 -12.06 -10.08 -7.72
C LEU A 254 -12.17 -9.14 -6.53
N GLY A 255 -12.95 -8.06 -6.65
CA GLY A 255 -13.04 -7.04 -5.61
C GLY A 255 -11.76 -6.23 -5.43
N LEU A 256 -11.00 -5.99 -6.50
CA LEU A 256 -9.78 -5.18 -6.42
C LEU A 256 -10.08 -3.80 -5.83
N VAL A 257 -9.07 -3.25 -5.14
CA VAL A 257 -9.13 -1.94 -4.47
C VAL A 257 -7.93 -1.07 -4.83
N GLY A 258 -8.04 0.23 -4.54
CA GLY A 258 -6.95 1.16 -4.67
C GLY A 258 -6.45 1.34 -6.11
N LEU A 259 -5.14 1.48 -6.25
CA LEU A 259 -4.49 1.77 -7.53
C LEU A 259 -4.76 0.67 -8.58
N ALA A 260 -4.71 -0.61 -8.19
CA ALA A 260 -4.93 -1.72 -9.12
C ALA A 260 -6.36 -1.70 -9.71
N ALA A 261 -7.35 -1.37 -8.88
CA ALA A 261 -8.75 -1.20 -9.31
C ALA A 261 -8.92 0.00 -10.24
N ARG A 262 -8.38 1.17 -9.84
CA ARG A 262 -8.46 2.42 -10.60
C ARG A 262 -7.74 2.36 -11.93
N ALA A 263 -6.65 1.59 -12.03
CA ALA A 263 -5.95 1.35 -13.30
C ALA A 263 -6.71 0.41 -14.24
N SER A 264 -7.74 -0.27 -13.76
CA SER A 264 -8.59 -1.21 -14.48
C SER A 264 -10.03 -0.68 -14.67
N GLY A 265 -10.23 0.64 -14.61
CA GLY A 265 -11.52 1.30 -14.83
C GLY A 265 -12.50 1.22 -13.65
N VAL A 266 -12.06 0.79 -12.45
CA VAL A 266 -12.90 0.72 -11.26
C VAL A 266 -12.61 1.91 -10.35
N ALA A 267 -13.51 2.91 -10.38
CA ALA A 267 -13.37 4.17 -9.65
C ALA A 267 -13.62 4.00 -8.13
N ARG A 268 -12.67 3.37 -7.42
CA ARG A 268 -12.69 3.15 -5.97
C ARG A 268 -11.52 3.88 -5.31
N ASP A 269 -11.83 4.80 -4.42
CA ASP A 269 -10.86 5.56 -3.63
C ASP A 269 -11.51 6.02 -2.32
N SER A 270 -10.92 5.65 -1.19
CA SER A 270 -11.51 5.96 0.12
C SER A 270 -11.47 7.46 0.41
N ARG A 271 -10.59 8.24 -0.23
CA ARG A 271 -10.57 9.71 -0.11
C ARG A 271 -11.80 10.37 -0.72
N HIS A 272 -12.56 9.65 -1.56
CA HIS A 272 -13.84 10.13 -2.12
C HIS A 272 -15.04 9.46 -1.48
N GLN A 273 -14.96 8.16 -1.19
CA GLN A 273 -16.09 7.38 -0.67
C GLN A 273 -16.27 7.55 0.84
N LEU A 274 -15.17 7.67 1.57
CA LEU A 274 -15.12 7.85 3.02
C LEU A 274 -14.16 9.00 3.37
N PRO A 275 -14.39 10.22 2.83
CA PRO A 275 -13.46 11.32 3.03
C PRO A 275 -13.40 11.68 4.51
N GLY A 276 -12.21 11.55 5.09
CA GLY A 276 -11.84 12.26 6.30
C GLY A 276 -11.98 13.77 6.10
N HIS A 277 -11.98 14.52 7.20
CA HIS A 277 -12.27 15.96 7.18
C HIS A 277 -11.37 16.74 6.20
N VAL A 278 -10.05 16.52 6.24
CA VAL A 278 -9.10 17.20 5.33
C VAL A 278 -9.37 16.95 3.85
N TYR A 279 -9.62 15.70 3.44
CA TYR A 279 -9.89 15.38 2.03
C TYR A 279 -11.31 15.80 1.60
N ARG A 280 -12.22 16.05 2.55
CA ARG A 280 -13.53 16.66 2.27
C ARG A 280 -13.41 18.15 1.96
N GLU A 281 -12.60 18.87 2.73
CA GLU A 281 -12.35 20.31 2.53
C GLU A 281 -11.43 20.57 1.33
N HIS A 282 -10.43 19.72 1.14
CA HIS A 282 -9.42 19.83 0.11
C HIS A 282 -9.35 18.52 -0.68
N PRO A 283 -10.32 18.26 -1.58
CA PRO A 283 -10.38 17.01 -2.32
C PRO A 283 -9.24 16.89 -3.34
N LEU A 284 -8.70 15.67 -3.45
CA LEU A 284 -7.90 15.26 -4.59
C LEU A 284 -8.82 14.84 -5.75
N PRO A 285 -8.36 14.88 -7.01
CA PRO A 285 -9.13 14.32 -8.13
C PRO A 285 -9.17 12.80 -8.07
N LEU A 286 -10.34 12.21 -8.38
CA LEU A 286 -10.47 10.76 -8.60
C LEU A 286 -9.94 10.42 -9.99
N LEU A 287 -8.83 9.69 -10.04
CA LEU A 287 -8.15 9.34 -11.29
C LEU A 287 -8.36 7.86 -11.62
N THR A 288 -8.68 7.57 -12.88
CA THR A 288 -8.76 6.20 -13.41
C THR A 288 -8.02 6.09 -14.74
N GLU A 289 -7.68 4.85 -15.08
CA GLU A 289 -7.25 4.41 -16.40
C GLU A 289 -8.08 3.17 -16.76
N ASP A 290 -8.27 2.91 -18.06
CA ASP A 290 -9.14 1.82 -18.52
C ASP A 290 -8.36 0.61 -19.04
N GLY A 291 -7.05 0.76 -19.27
CA GLY A 291 -6.23 -0.26 -19.93
C GLY A 291 -5.99 -1.52 -19.09
N GLY A 292 -5.97 -1.41 -17.76
CA GLY A 292 -5.73 -2.54 -16.86
C GLY A 292 -4.36 -3.19 -17.00
N ASP A 293 -3.47 -2.68 -17.85
CA ASP A 293 -2.13 -3.19 -18.14
C ASP A 293 -1.05 -2.48 -17.29
N CYS A 294 0.19 -2.91 -17.46
CA CYS A 294 1.34 -2.28 -16.81
C CYS A 294 1.45 -0.79 -17.18
N TRP A 295 1.09 -0.42 -18.41
CA TRP A 295 1.08 0.98 -18.86
C TRP A 295 0.05 1.83 -18.12
N ALA A 296 -1.19 1.37 -17.97
CA ALA A 296 -2.23 2.02 -17.19
C ALA A 296 -1.82 2.21 -15.73
N ARG A 297 -1.25 1.17 -15.10
CA ARG A 297 -0.71 1.24 -13.73
C ARG A 297 0.48 2.20 -13.60
N MET A 298 1.31 2.36 -14.63
CA MET A 298 2.38 3.35 -14.65
C MET A 298 1.82 4.77 -14.76
N ARG A 299 0.93 5.02 -15.74
CA ARG A 299 0.33 6.32 -15.99
C ARG A 299 -0.48 6.82 -14.80
N LEU A 300 -1.27 5.95 -14.18
CA LEU A 300 -2.05 6.32 -13.02
C LEU A 300 -1.15 6.79 -11.86
N ARG A 301 -0.03 6.10 -11.59
CA ARG A 301 0.95 6.55 -10.59
C ARG A 301 1.56 7.90 -10.91
N MET A 302 1.90 8.14 -12.18
CA MET A 302 2.41 9.45 -12.61
C MET A 302 1.40 10.56 -12.33
N ARG A 303 0.12 10.34 -12.69
CA ARG A 303 -0.96 11.31 -12.47
C ARG A 303 -1.31 11.48 -10.98
N GLU A 304 -1.25 10.41 -10.17
CA GLU A 304 -1.43 10.49 -8.72
C GLU A 304 -0.30 11.30 -8.06
N ILE A 305 0.96 11.15 -8.51
CA ILE A 305 2.06 12.01 -8.05
C ILE A 305 1.79 13.48 -8.39
N GLU A 306 1.35 13.78 -9.62
CA GLU A 306 1.02 15.16 -10.03
C GLU A 306 -0.11 15.77 -9.18
N ALA A 307 -1.16 14.98 -8.92
CA ALA A 307 -2.27 15.40 -8.07
C ALA A 307 -1.82 15.65 -6.63
N SER A 308 -1.05 14.73 -6.03
CA SER A 308 -0.49 14.89 -4.68
C SER A 308 0.46 16.07 -4.59
N LEU A 309 1.31 16.29 -5.61
CA LEU A 309 2.23 17.42 -5.67
C LEU A 309 1.48 18.75 -5.69
N HIS A 310 0.47 18.88 -6.54
CA HIS A 310 -0.36 20.08 -6.61
C HIS A 310 -1.08 20.34 -5.29
N TRP A 311 -1.65 19.29 -4.70
CA TRP A 311 -2.33 19.37 -3.42
C TRP A 311 -1.38 19.79 -2.29
N LEU A 312 -0.20 19.17 -2.17
CA LEU A 312 0.84 19.53 -1.20
C LEU A 312 1.22 21.01 -1.33
N GLN A 313 1.46 21.49 -2.56
CA GLN A 313 1.81 22.88 -2.82
C GLN A 313 0.71 23.85 -2.36
N GLN A 314 -0.56 23.55 -2.67
CA GLN A 314 -1.69 24.37 -2.22
C GLN A 314 -1.76 24.44 -0.68
N GLN A 315 -1.67 23.29 -0.01
CA GLN A 315 -1.77 23.24 1.46
C GLN A 315 -0.59 23.93 2.15
N LEU A 316 0.62 23.83 1.58
CA LEU A 316 1.80 24.50 2.09
C LEU A 316 1.84 26.00 1.76
N GLN A 317 1.16 26.47 0.72
CA GLN A 317 1.05 27.89 0.38
C GLN A 317 -0.04 28.62 1.17
N ASP A 318 -1.05 27.89 1.68
CA ASP A 318 -2.10 28.47 2.52
C ASP A 318 -1.52 28.95 3.86
N VAL A 319 -1.22 30.25 3.95
CA VAL A 319 -0.69 30.91 5.16
C VAL A 319 -1.73 31.01 6.29
N SER A 320 -3.01 30.80 5.99
CA SER A 320 -4.06 30.78 7.02
C SER A 320 -4.11 29.45 7.78
N SER A 321 -3.47 28.41 7.23
CA SER A 321 -3.35 27.12 7.89
C SER A 321 -2.37 27.17 9.07
N ASP A 322 -2.87 26.90 10.27
CA ASP A 322 -2.00 26.63 11.42
C ASP A 322 -1.44 25.21 11.33
N LEU A 323 -0.27 25.09 10.69
CA LEU A 323 0.50 23.84 10.66
C LEU A 323 1.57 23.79 11.76
N ALA A 324 1.68 24.86 12.56
CA ALA A 324 2.70 25.04 13.58
C ALA A 324 2.20 24.70 15.00
N GLY A 325 0.88 24.51 15.17
CA GLY A 325 0.25 24.12 16.42
C GLY A 325 0.79 22.80 16.97
N GLU A 326 1.70 22.89 17.94
CA GLU A 326 2.25 21.76 18.69
C GLU A 326 1.54 21.63 20.04
N ALA A 327 0.54 20.77 20.12
CA ALA A 327 0.17 20.15 21.38
C ALA A 327 -0.39 18.76 21.12
N LEU A 328 0.28 17.74 21.66
CA LEU A 328 -0.35 16.44 21.82
C LEU A 328 -1.47 16.62 22.85
N VAL A 329 -2.72 16.55 22.37
CA VAL A 329 -3.87 16.50 23.26
C VAL A 329 -3.73 15.25 24.13
N THR A 330 -3.99 15.39 25.42
CA THR A 330 -3.92 14.25 26.33
C THR A 330 -4.99 13.23 25.94
N VAL A 331 -4.57 12.00 25.67
CA VAL A 331 -5.48 10.89 25.38
C VAL A 331 -5.74 10.12 26.66
N GLY A 332 -7.01 10.07 27.07
CA GLY A 332 -7.45 9.37 28.27
C GLY A 332 -7.66 7.87 28.08
N ALA A 333 -8.42 7.27 29.01
CA ALA A 333 -8.85 5.88 28.89
C ALA A 333 -9.76 5.69 27.66
N LEU A 334 -9.69 4.51 27.05
CA LEU A 334 -10.57 4.16 25.94
C LEU A 334 -11.96 3.79 26.46
N GLN A 335 -12.99 4.10 25.69
CA GLN A 335 -14.35 3.67 25.94
C GLN A 335 -14.42 2.14 25.99
N ALA A 336 -15.17 1.60 26.95
CA ALA A 336 -15.39 0.17 27.11
C ALA A 336 -16.47 -0.36 26.14
N GLY A 337 -16.30 -1.59 25.66
CA GLY A 337 -17.29 -2.28 24.82
C GLY A 337 -17.52 -1.62 23.46
N SER A 338 -16.50 -0.98 22.89
CA SER A 338 -16.61 -0.19 21.66
C SER A 338 -15.84 -0.83 20.51
N LEU A 339 -16.36 -0.68 19.29
CA LEU A 339 -15.68 -1.03 18.04
C LEU A 339 -15.39 0.25 17.25
N CYS A 340 -14.14 0.44 16.86
CA CYS A 340 -13.73 1.51 15.94
C CYS A 340 -13.13 0.90 14.68
N ILE A 341 -13.59 1.36 13.51
CA ILE A 341 -13.01 1.01 12.22
C ILE A 341 -12.44 2.28 11.60
N THR A 342 -11.18 2.23 11.18
CA THR A 342 -10.52 3.31 10.46
C THR A 342 -10.15 2.86 9.06
N VAL A 343 -10.27 3.77 8.11
CA VAL A 343 -9.91 3.55 6.70
C VAL A 343 -9.04 4.73 6.26
N CYS A 344 -7.82 4.42 5.81
CA CYS A 344 -6.88 5.39 5.31
C CYS A 344 -6.43 4.96 3.91
N GLU A 345 -6.67 5.76 2.88
CA GLU A 345 -6.21 5.43 1.52
C GLU A 345 -4.68 5.64 1.42
N GLY A 346 -3.90 4.57 1.58
CA GLY A 346 -2.47 4.55 1.30
C GLY A 346 -2.18 4.58 -0.20
N PHE A 347 -0.90 4.51 -0.58
CA PHE A 347 -0.48 4.60 -1.99
C PHE A 347 -0.92 3.40 -2.85
N ARG A 348 -1.08 2.22 -2.24
CA ARG A 348 -1.61 1.02 -2.90
C ARG A 348 -3.13 0.97 -2.92
N GLY A 349 -3.77 1.51 -1.89
CA GLY A 349 -5.20 1.37 -1.63
C GLY A 349 -5.52 1.54 -0.14
N PRO A 350 -6.74 1.16 0.29
CA PRO A 350 -7.16 1.32 1.68
C PRO A 350 -6.33 0.45 2.64
N VAL A 351 -5.79 1.10 3.67
CA VAL A 351 -5.33 0.49 4.92
C VAL A 351 -6.50 0.56 5.90
N VAL A 352 -6.94 -0.61 6.38
CA VAL A 352 -8.10 -0.73 7.28
C VAL A 352 -7.63 -1.26 8.63
N GLN A 353 -8.15 -0.67 9.70
CA GLN A 353 -7.90 -1.16 11.06
C GLN A 353 -9.23 -1.26 11.80
N ALA A 354 -9.47 -2.39 12.47
CA ALA A 354 -10.62 -2.57 13.35
C ALA A 354 -10.10 -2.84 14.78
N VAL A 355 -10.48 -1.95 15.70
CA VAL A 355 -10.03 -1.95 17.09
C VAL A 355 -11.24 -2.10 17.99
N GLU A 356 -11.26 -3.15 18.79
CA GLU A 356 -12.34 -3.46 19.74
C GLU A 356 -11.82 -3.38 21.17
N THR A 357 -12.61 -2.77 22.06
CA THR A 357 -12.32 -2.67 23.49
C THR A 357 -13.24 -3.56 24.32
N GLY A 358 -12.68 -4.17 25.36
CA GLY A 358 -13.41 -4.97 26.35
C GLY A 358 -14.20 -4.11 27.33
N ALA A 359 -14.84 -4.76 28.30
CA ALA A 359 -15.66 -4.10 29.33
C ALA A 359 -14.85 -3.16 30.26
N ASP A 360 -13.53 -3.30 30.30
CA ASP A 360 -12.58 -2.48 31.06
C ASP A 360 -11.89 -1.40 30.20
N GLY A 361 -12.24 -1.30 28.90
CA GLY A 361 -11.59 -0.40 27.95
C GLY A 361 -10.23 -0.89 27.44
N ALA A 362 -9.77 -2.07 27.85
CA ALA A 362 -8.57 -2.69 27.28
C ALA A 362 -8.82 -3.19 25.85
N LEU A 363 -7.78 -3.31 25.04
CA LEU A 363 -7.91 -3.86 23.68
C LEU A 363 -8.28 -5.34 23.75
N LEU A 364 -9.41 -5.69 23.14
CA LEU A 364 -9.88 -7.07 23.00
C LEU A 364 -9.43 -7.66 21.66
N HIS A 365 -9.63 -6.90 20.57
CA HIS A 365 -9.21 -7.29 19.22
C HIS A 365 -8.57 -6.10 18.49
N TYR A 366 -7.55 -6.39 17.68
CA TYR A 366 -6.94 -5.42 16.78
C TYR A 366 -6.62 -6.09 15.44
N LYS A 367 -7.52 -5.93 14.47
CA LYS A 367 -7.33 -6.38 13.09
C LYS A 367 -6.65 -5.28 12.28
N VAL A 368 -5.68 -5.66 11.47
CA VAL A 368 -5.08 -4.78 10.45
C VAL A 368 -5.21 -5.42 9.06
N GLN A 369 -5.40 -4.58 8.04
CA GLN A 369 -5.49 -5.02 6.66
C GLN A 369 -4.79 -4.01 5.73
N ASP A 370 -3.91 -4.51 4.87
CA ASP A 370 -3.36 -3.79 3.72
C ASP A 370 -4.15 -4.14 2.45
N ALA A 371 -4.20 -3.21 1.50
CA ALA A 371 -4.84 -3.41 0.20
C ALA A 371 -4.28 -4.64 -0.57
N SER A 372 -3.03 -5.03 -0.31
CA SER A 372 -2.39 -6.17 -0.96
C SER A 372 -3.13 -7.49 -0.75
N MET A 373 -3.73 -7.69 0.42
CA MET A 373 -4.52 -8.89 0.73
C MET A 373 -5.67 -9.11 -0.26
N LEU A 374 -6.24 -8.03 -0.81
CA LEU A 374 -7.32 -8.10 -1.79
C LEU A 374 -6.81 -8.12 -3.24
N ASN A 375 -5.57 -7.66 -3.48
CA ASN A 375 -5.07 -7.39 -4.82
C ASN A 375 -4.16 -8.49 -5.40
N TRP A 376 -3.63 -9.44 -4.61
CA TRP A 376 -2.74 -10.51 -5.10
C TRP A 376 -3.36 -11.38 -6.19
N PHE A 377 -4.67 -11.67 -6.13
CA PHE A 377 -5.36 -12.38 -7.20
C PHE A 377 -5.41 -11.58 -8.52
N GLY A 378 -5.38 -10.25 -8.45
CA GLY A 378 -5.24 -9.39 -9.62
C GLY A 378 -3.94 -9.65 -10.38
N LEU A 379 -2.83 -9.87 -9.67
CA LEU A 379 -1.55 -10.23 -10.30
C LEU A 379 -1.63 -11.61 -10.98
N ALA A 380 -2.24 -12.59 -10.31
CA ALA A 380 -2.40 -13.93 -10.90
C ALA A 380 -3.23 -13.91 -12.19
N ILE A 381 -4.22 -13.01 -12.30
CA ILE A 381 -4.97 -12.78 -13.54
C ILE A 381 -4.13 -12.01 -14.55
N ALA A 382 -3.44 -10.95 -14.14
CA ALA A 382 -2.65 -10.11 -15.04
C ALA A 382 -1.62 -10.91 -15.85
N VAL A 383 -0.94 -11.87 -15.23
CA VAL A 383 0.14 -12.64 -15.86
C VAL A 383 -0.41 -13.71 -16.82
N ARG A 384 -1.69 -14.08 -16.71
CA ARG A 384 -2.28 -15.09 -17.58
C ARG A 384 -2.15 -14.67 -19.05
N ASP A 385 -1.82 -15.62 -19.90
CA ASP A 385 -1.62 -15.44 -21.34
C ASP A 385 -0.46 -14.52 -21.75
N ASN A 386 0.32 -14.03 -20.79
CA ASN A 386 1.59 -13.34 -21.05
C ASN A 386 2.74 -14.36 -21.09
N GLU A 387 3.90 -13.92 -21.53
CA GLU A 387 5.13 -14.72 -21.39
C GLU A 387 5.58 -14.71 -19.92
N ILE A 388 6.23 -15.79 -19.46
CA ILE A 388 6.80 -15.85 -18.12
C ILE A 388 7.84 -14.74 -17.90
N SER A 389 8.50 -14.28 -18.97
CA SER A 389 9.43 -13.15 -18.99
C SER A 389 8.77 -11.81 -18.60
N ASP A 390 7.44 -11.70 -18.71
CA ASP A 390 6.66 -10.52 -18.31
C ASP A 390 6.27 -10.53 -16.83
N PHE A 391 6.47 -11.63 -16.11
CA PHE A 391 6.13 -11.71 -14.69
C PHE A 391 6.80 -10.62 -13.84
N PRO A 392 8.11 -10.32 -13.96
CA PRO A 392 8.75 -9.28 -13.15
C PRO A 392 8.04 -7.93 -13.25
N ILE A 393 7.78 -7.47 -14.49
CA ILE A 393 7.12 -6.18 -14.71
C ILE A 393 5.64 -6.21 -14.28
N CYS A 394 4.93 -7.33 -14.46
CA CYS A 394 3.58 -7.50 -13.93
C CYS A 394 3.60 -7.36 -12.40
N ASN A 395 4.44 -8.13 -11.71
CA ASN A 395 4.58 -8.09 -10.26
C ASN A 395 4.88 -6.68 -9.76
N LYS A 396 5.89 -6.03 -10.35
CA LYS A 396 6.30 -4.69 -9.94
C LYS A 396 5.25 -3.62 -10.25
N SER A 397 4.47 -3.79 -11.32
CA SER A 397 3.39 -2.85 -11.66
C SER A 397 2.24 -2.86 -10.64
N PHE A 398 2.00 -3.95 -9.92
CA PHE A 398 1.07 -3.95 -8.79
C PHE A 398 1.73 -3.40 -7.52
N ASP A 399 3.02 -3.69 -7.33
CA ASP A 399 3.84 -3.24 -6.18
C ASP A 399 3.23 -3.66 -4.84
N LEU A 400 2.73 -4.90 -4.74
CA LEU A 400 2.04 -5.43 -3.56
C LEU A 400 3.01 -5.73 -2.41
N SER A 401 2.51 -5.59 -1.19
CA SER A 401 3.23 -5.92 0.04
C SER A 401 3.00 -7.39 0.42
N TYR A 402 4.10 -8.08 0.69
CA TYR A 402 4.07 -9.46 1.16
C TYR A 402 3.76 -9.43 2.67
N CYS A 403 4.48 -8.60 3.43
CA CYS A 403 4.19 -8.42 4.86
C CYS A 403 2.80 -7.85 5.15
N GLY A 404 2.25 -7.02 4.24
CA GLY A 404 0.88 -6.51 4.31
C GLY A 404 -0.20 -7.55 3.96
N ASN A 405 0.16 -8.63 3.26
CA ASN A 405 -0.72 -9.79 3.12
C ASN A 405 -0.64 -10.71 4.36
N ASP A 406 0.57 -10.88 4.88
CA ASP A 406 0.89 -11.86 5.93
C ASP A 406 0.61 -11.36 7.36
N LEU A 407 -0.26 -10.35 7.51
CA LEU A 407 -0.54 -9.60 8.75
C LEU A 407 -1.03 -10.45 9.91
#